data_AF-A0A661SW93-F1
#
_entry.id   AF-A0A661SW93-F1
#
_cell.length_a   1.000
_cell.length_b   1.000
_cell.length_c   1.000
_cell.angle_alpha   90.00
_cell.angle_beta   90.00
_cell.angle_gamma   90.00
#
_symmetry.space_group_name_H-M   'P 1'
#
loop_
_entity.id
_entity.type
_entity.pdbx_description
1 polymer ?
#
loop_
_entity_poly.entity_id
_entity_poly.type
_entity_poly.pdbx_seq_one_letter_code
_entity_poly.pdbx_strand_id
1 'polypeptide(L)'
;MPERGVFHLGGERRPVRYCRVKADDALQEDWASASRDEVIQMIACHGRFKLFLITPGIFEGKVHPFEETGEEIFINIKEPEMRARLVGMTMNRQIPIGGWDIQKSYPKPLQRAVSDGAVYFFCIENWPESTSDRERLASKVFDALNFRSLCSGNFEKEGFGIVLIGGWHV
;
A
#
# COMPACT_ATOMS: atom_id res chain seq x y z
N MET A 1 8.46 -9.64 -22.53
CA MET A 1 7.22 -9.58 -23.34
C MET A 1 7.44 -8.63 -24.51
N PRO A 2 6.79 -8.86 -25.67
CA PRO A 2 6.70 -7.89 -26.76
C PRO A 2 6.16 -6.52 -26.32
N GLU A 3 6.35 -5.47 -27.12
CA GLU A 3 5.81 -4.13 -26.81
C GLU A 3 4.29 -4.03 -26.94
N ARG A 4 3.65 -4.88 -27.73
CA ARG A 4 2.19 -4.93 -27.88
C ARG A 4 1.75 -6.30 -28.35
N GLY A 5 0.52 -6.67 -28.05
CA GLY A 5 -0.05 -7.94 -28.50
C GLY A 5 -1.42 -8.22 -27.91
N VAL A 6 -1.84 -9.47 -28.02
CA VAL A 6 -3.07 -10.00 -27.43
C VAL A 6 -2.73 -11.23 -26.59
N PHE A 7 -3.34 -11.38 -25.42
CA PHE A 7 -3.28 -12.60 -24.60
C PHE A 7 -4.63 -12.83 -23.92
N HIS A 8 -4.77 -13.92 -23.15
CA HIS A 8 -5.98 -14.20 -22.40
C HIS A 8 -5.84 -13.78 -20.93
N LEU A 9 -6.79 -13.01 -20.40
CA LEU A 9 -6.80 -12.58 -19.00
C LEU A 9 -8.13 -12.95 -18.34
N GLY A 10 -8.04 -13.50 -17.13
CA GLY A 10 -9.20 -13.99 -16.37
C GLY A 10 -9.66 -15.38 -16.80
N GLY A 11 -10.87 -15.75 -16.37
CA GLY A 11 -11.50 -17.01 -16.71
C GLY A 11 -11.90 -17.11 -18.19
N GLU A 12 -12.24 -18.33 -18.64
CA GLU A 12 -12.84 -18.59 -19.96
C GLU A 12 -12.03 -18.13 -21.18
N ARG A 13 -10.71 -17.92 -21.02
CA ARG A 13 -9.81 -17.47 -22.10
C ARG A 13 -10.29 -16.19 -22.78
N ARG A 14 -10.74 -15.20 -22.01
CA ARG A 14 -11.16 -13.91 -22.57
C ARG A 14 -9.96 -13.15 -23.13
N PRO A 15 -9.97 -12.74 -24.41
CA PRO A 15 -8.83 -12.06 -25.03
C PRO A 15 -8.75 -10.60 -24.57
N VAL A 16 -7.53 -10.12 -24.33
CA VAL A 16 -7.21 -8.73 -24.00
C VAL A 16 -6.04 -8.25 -24.83
N ARG A 17 -6.05 -6.97 -25.21
CA ARG A 17 -4.93 -6.31 -25.89
C ARG A 17 -4.05 -5.62 -24.85
N TYR A 18 -2.75 -5.71 -25.02
CA TYR A 18 -1.78 -4.96 -24.23
C TYR A 18 -0.85 -4.18 -25.12
N CYS A 19 -0.34 -3.09 -24.57
CA CYS A 19 0.77 -2.33 -25.11
C CYS A 19 1.59 -1.79 -23.94
N ARG A 20 2.91 -1.88 -24.06
CA ARG A 20 3.82 -1.14 -23.21
C ARG A 20 3.71 0.32 -23.60
N VAL A 21 3.35 1.15 -22.64
CA VAL A 21 3.33 2.59 -22.82
C VAL A 21 4.63 3.14 -22.25
N LYS A 22 5.28 4.06 -22.97
CA LYS A 22 6.43 4.79 -22.44
C LYS A 22 5.92 5.72 -21.34
N ALA A 23 6.71 5.92 -20.29
CA ALA A 23 6.31 6.76 -19.15
C ALA A 23 5.83 8.14 -19.61
N ASP A 24 6.51 8.73 -20.60
CA ASP A 24 6.19 10.05 -21.16
C ASP A 24 4.89 10.09 -21.99
N ASP A 25 4.43 8.94 -22.50
CA ASP A 25 3.26 8.84 -23.39
C ASP A 25 1.98 8.37 -22.67
N ALA A 26 2.09 7.87 -21.43
CA ALA A 26 1.02 7.08 -20.81
C ALA A 26 0.02 7.88 -19.98
N LEU A 27 0.46 8.99 -19.40
CA LEU A 27 -0.28 9.73 -18.38
C LEU A 27 0.09 11.20 -18.53
N GLN A 28 -0.90 12.07 -18.76
CA GLN A 28 -0.68 13.52 -18.79
C GLN A 28 -0.17 14.07 -17.45
N GLU A 29 -0.43 13.34 -16.35
CA GLU A 29 0.04 13.63 -15.00
C GLU A 29 0.54 12.33 -14.35
N ASP A 30 1.68 12.40 -13.67
CA ASP A 30 2.12 11.32 -12.79
C ASP A 30 1.21 11.26 -11.57
N TRP A 31 0.09 10.54 -11.70
CA TRP A 31 -0.91 10.34 -10.64
C TRP A 31 -0.28 9.76 -9.36
N ALA A 32 0.89 9.12 -9.44
CA ALA A 32 1.58 8.60 -8.27
C ALA A 32 2.18 9.70 -7.39
N SER A 33 2.50 10.86 -7.99
CA SER A 33 3.12 12.01 -7.33
C SER A 33 2.27 13.29 -7.40
N ALA A 34 1.14 13.30 -8.11
CA ALA A 34 0.29 14.48 -8.33
C ALA A 34 -0.13 15.18 -7.02
N SER A 35 -0.45 14.42 -5.97
CA SER A 35 -0.84 14.97 -4.66
C SER A 35 0.28 14.92 -3.62
N ARG A 36 1.54 14.72 -4.05
CA ARG A 36 2.68 14.51 -3.13
C ARG A 36 2.84 15.66 -2.16
N ASP A 37 2.91 16.90 -2.66
CA ASP A 37 3.19 18.07 -1.82
C ASP A 37 2.03 18.34 -0.85
N GLU A 38 0.78 18.20 -1.29
CA GLU A 38 -0.40 18.33 -0.43
C GLU A 38 -0.39 17.29 0.71
N VAL A 39 -0.09 16.02 0.38
CA VAL A 39 0.00 14.96 1.38
C VAL A 39 1.14 15.22 2.36
N ILE A 40 2.32 15.62 1.88
CA ILE A 40 3.47 15.94 2.73
C ILE A 40 3.13 17.09 3.67
N GLN A 41 2.51 18.16 3.17
CA GLN A 41 2.12 19.30 4.00
C GLN A 41 1.09 18.90 5.06
N MET A 42 0.08 18.09 4.70
CA MET A 42 -0.89 17.57 5.67
C MET A 42 -0.23 16.73 6.77
N ILE A 43 0.72 15.87 6.41
CA ILE A 43 1.48 15.09 7.40
C ILE A 43 2.37 16.02 8.24
N ALA A 44 3.04 16.99 7.61
CA ALA A 44 3.91 17.96 8.25
C ALA A 44 3.17 18.80 9.32
N CYS A 45 1.93 19.23 9.01
CA CYS A 45 1.12 20.02 9.93
C CYS A 45 0.61 19.21 11.13
N HIS A 46 0.27 17.93 10.94
CA HIS A 46 -0.49 17.16 11.94
C HIS A 46 0.26 15.99 12.58
N GLY A 47 1.41 15.57 12.05
CA GLY A 47 2.15 14.39 12.52
C GLY A 47 1.34 13.10 12.35
N ARG A 48 0.43 13.07 11.38
CA ARG A 48 -0.59 12.03 11.20
C ARG A 48 -0.72 11.66 9.73
N PHE A 49 -0.75 10.37 9.46
CA PHE A 49 -0.95 9.83 8.12
C PHE A 49 -1.88 8.62 8.16
N LYS A 50 -2.45 8.30 7.00
CA LYS A 50 -3.28 7.13 6.77
C LYS A 50 -2.74 6.33 5.58
N LEU A 51 -2.92 5.02 5.62
CA LEU A 51 -2.59 4.12 4.52
C LEU A 51 -3.88 3.55 3.95
N PHE A 52 -4.14 3.83 2.67
CA PHE A 52 -5.28 3.31 1.91
C PHE A 52 -4.84 2.14 1.06
N LEU A 53 -5.44 0.98 1.27
CA LEU A 53 -5.09 -0.24 0.58
C LEU A 53 -5.73 -0.26 -0.83
N ILE A 54 -4.92 -0.15 -1.89
CA ILE A 54 -5.42 -0.18 -3.28
C ILE A 54 -5.46 -1.59 -3.88
N THR A 55 -4.77 -2.56 -3.26
CA THR A 55 -4.87 -3.99 -3.61
C THR A 55 -4.99 -4.83 -2.35
N PRO A 56 -5.74 -5.95 -2.35
CA PRO A 56 -5.96 -6.74 -1.15
C PRO A 56 -4.67 -7.12 -0.41
N GLY A 57 -4.71 -7.18 0.91
CA GLY A 57 -3.54 -7.40 1.78
C GLY A 57 -3.59 -8.76 2.46
N ILE A 58 -2.60 -9.61 2.22
CA ILE A 58 -2.47 -10.93 2.86
C ILE A 58 -1.45 -10.81 4.00
N PHE A 59 -1.92 -10.93 5.24
CA PHE A 59 -1.13 -10.72 6.46
C PHE A 59 -1.16 -11.94 7.39
N GLU A 60 -0.98 -13.13 6.82
CA GLU A 60 -0.85 -14.40 7.59
C GLU A 60 -2.00 -14.62 8.60
N GLY A 61 -3.23 -14.30 8.19
CA GLY A 61 -4.44 -14.47 9.02
C GLY A 61 -4.74 -13.29 9.94
N LYS A 62 -3.85 -12.29 10.03
CA LYS A 62 -4.10 -11.03 10.73
C LYS A 62 -4.83 -10.01 9.84
N VAL A 63 -5.24 -8.91 10.46
CA VAL A 63 -5.88 -7.76 9.79
C VAL A 63 -4.89 -6.62 9.52
N HIS A 64 -3.63 -6.78 9.93
CA HIS A 64 -2.51 -5.89 9.63
C HIS A 64 -1.18 -6.64 9.72
N PRO A 65 -0.11 -6.12 9.10
CA PRO A 65 1.25 -6.66 9.23
C PRO A 65 2.12 -5.92 10.27
N PHE A 66 1.55 -4.93 10.97
CA PHE A 66 2.26 -4.06 11.91
C PHE A 66 2.68 -4.78 13.20
N GLU A 67 3.65 -4.19 13.91
CA GLU A 67 4.18 -4.71 15.17
C GLU A 67 3.20 -4.49 16.32
N GLU A 68 3.03 -5.50 17.17
CA GLU A 68 2.20 -5.43 18.37
C GLU A 68 3.10 -5.31 19.60
N THR A 69 2.88 -4.28 20.43
CA THR A 69 3.58 -4.08 21.71
C THR A 69 2.53 -3.91 22.81
N GLY A 70 2.21 -5.00 23.51
CA GLY A 70 1.10 -5.00 24.48
C GLY A 70 -0.25 -4.86 23.77
N GLU A 71 -1.03 -3.85 24.13
CA GLU A 71 -2.33 -3.54 23.50
C GLU A 71 -2.20 -2.55 22.32
N GLU A 72 -1.00 -2.05 22.04
CA GLU A 72 -0.76 -1.05 21.01
C GLU A 72 -0.12 -1.67 19.76
N ILE A 73 -0.44 -1.09 18.61
CA ILE A 73 0.04 -1.53 17.30
C ILE A 73 0.86 -0.41 16.66
N PHE A 74 2.01 -0.72 16.09
CA PHE A 74 2.96 0.24 15.55
C PHE A 74 3.47 -0.14 14.17
N ILE A 75 3.62 0.87 13.31
CA ILE A 75 4.47 0.77 12.13
C ILE A 75 5.83 1.36 12.43
N ASN A 76 6.88 0.59 12.12
CA ASN A 76 8.27 0.97 12.26
C ASN A 76 8.90 1.09 10.88
N ILE A 77 9.41 2.28 10.56
CA ILE A 77 10.21 2.53 9.36
C ILE A 77 11.66 2.70 9.80
N LYS A 78 12.59 2.05 9.09
CA LYS A 78 14.02 2.15 9.37
C LYS A 78 14.66 3.37 8.73
N GLU A 79 14.18 3.75 7.54
CA GLU A 79 14.68 4.88 6.76
C GLU A 79 13.48 5.65 6.20
N PRO A 80 13.00 6.72 6.86
CA PRO A 80 13.55 7.33 8.08
C PRO A 80 13.33 6.44 9.31
N GLU A 81 14.19 6.54 10.32
CA GLU A 81 13.91 5.97 11.64
C GLU A 81 12.67 6.68 12.21
N MET A 82 11.54 6.01 12.17
CA MET A 82 10.24 6.56 12.53
C MET A 82 9.35 5.46 13.06
N ARG A 83 8.68 5.75 14.18
CA ARG A 83 7.65 4.91 14.75
C ARG A 83 6.33 5.66 14.77
N ALA A 84 5.27 5.00 14.34
CA ALA A 84 3.92 5.57 14.41
C ALA A 84 2.93 4.56 14.97
N ARG A 85 2.10 5.02 15.89
CA ARG A 85 1.06 4.22 16.54
C ARG A 85 -0.19 4.19 15.67
N LEU A 86 -0.74 2.99 15.47
CA LEU A 86 -2.05 2.81 14.85
C LEU A 86 -3.12 3.32 15.82
N VAL A 87 -3.90 4.31 15.39
CA VAL A 87 -4.98 4.91 16.20
C VAL A 87 -6.36 4.39 15.80
N GLY A 88 -6.47 3.79 14.62
CA GLY A 88 -7.73 3.25 14.13
C GLY A 88 -7.56 2.56 12.79
N MET A 89 -8.53 1.72 12.45
CA MET A 89 -8.61 1.03 11.16
C MET A 89 -10.06 0.96 10.72
N THR A 90 -10.30 1.18 9.42
CA THR A 90 -11.59 0.89 8.78
C THR A 90 -11.36 -0.16 7.71
N MET A 91 -12.08 -1.27 7.75
CA MET A 91 -11.99 -2.30 6.73
C MET A 91 -13.36 -2.91 6.44
N ASN A 92 -13.55 -3.39 5.23
CA ASN A 92 -14.67 -4.28 4.92
C ASN A 92 -14.38 -5.69 5.43
N ARG A 93 -15.33 -6.60 5.18
CA ARG A 93 -15.13 -8.03 5.46
C ARG A 93 -13.90 -8.55 4.72
N GLN A 94 -13.05 -9.31 5.42
CA GLN A 94 -11.94 -10.05 4.80
C GLN A 94 -12.44 -10.95 3.67
N ILE A 95 -11.70 -10.97 2.56
CA ILE A 95 -12.04 -11.73 1.36
C ILE A 95 -11.16 -12.98 1.22
N PRO A 96 -11.72 -14.11 0.76
CA PRO A 96 -10.93 -15.29 0.45
C PRO A 96 -10.24 -15.11 -0.92
N ILE A 97 -8.92 -15.25 -0.95
CA ILE A 97 -8.11 -15.16 -2.17
C ILE A 97 -7.47 -16.53 -2.44
N GLY A 98 -7.77 -17.08 -3.61
CA GLY A 98 -7.14 -18.30 -4.10
C GLY A 98 -6.52 -18.07 -5.48
N GLY A 99 -6.51 -19.11 -6.29
CA GLY A 99 -6.04 -19.03 -7.66
C GLY A 99 -5.78 -20.42 -8.22
N TRP A 100 -5.22 -20.48 -9.42
CA TRP A 100 -4.81 -21.72 -10.05
C TRP A 100 -3.30 -21.69 -10.29
N ASP A 101 -2.60 -22.70 -9.79
CA ASP A 101 -1.20 -22.92 -10.13
C ASP A 101 -1.14 -23.60 -11.50
N ILE A 102 -0.74 -22.84 -12.53
CA ILE A 102 -0.66 -23.32 -13.91
C ILE A 102 0.43 -24.39 -14.04
N GLN A 103 1.53 -24.26 -13.30
CA GLN A 103 2.65 -25.20 -13.38
C GLN A 103 2.27 -26.55 -12.80
N LYS A 104 1.56 -26.56 -11.66
CA LYS A 104 1.11 -27.78 -10.98
C LYS A 104 -0.26 -28.27 -11.46
N SER A 105 -0.96 -27.46 -12.24
CA SER A 105 -2.36 -27.70 -12.63
C SER A 105 -3.26 -28.01 -11.42
N TYR A 106 -3.16 -27.18 -10.38
CA TYR A 106 -3.83 -27.41 -9.10
C TYR A 106 -4.27 -26.09 -8.43
N PRO A 107 -5.38 -26.05 -7.66
CA PRO A 107 -5.78 -24.85 -6.93
C PRO A 107 -4.71 -24.36 -5.93
N LYS A 108 -4.41 -23.05 -5.92
CA LYS A 108 -3.60 -22.44 -4.86
C LYS A 108 -4.36 -22.50 -3.52
N PRO A 109 -3.66 -22.66 -2.37
CA PRO A 109 -4.29 -22.59 -1.06
C PRO A 109 -5.03 -21.28 -0.83
N LEU A 110 -6.21 -21.37 -0.20
CA LEU A 110 -7.03 -20.20 0.09
C LEU A 110 -6.40 -19.37 1.21
N GLN A 111 -6.19 -18.08 0.94
CA GLN A 111 -5.70 -17.09 1.89
C GLN A 111 -6.83 -16.17 2.32
N ARG A 112 -6.83 -15.77 3.59
CA ARG A 112 -7.68 -14.66 4.06
C ARG A 112 -6.94 -13.35 3.85
N ALA A 113 -7.52 -12.46 3.06
CA ALA A 113 -6.97 -11.15 2.80
C ALA A 113 -7.85 -10.05 3.38
N VAL A 114 -7.23 -8.98 3.86
CA VAL A 114 -7.89 -7.69 4.04
C VAL A 114 -8.28 -7.18 2.66
N SER A 115 -9.54 -6.78 2.48
CA SER A 115 -10.02 -6.27 1.21
C SER A 115 -9.29 -4.97 0.84
N ASP A 116 -9.21 -4.67 -0.45
CA ASP A 116 -8.97 -3.31 -0.90
C ASP A 116 -9.99 -2.33 -0.29
N GLY A 117 -9.60 -1.06 -0.23
CA GLY A 117 -10.36 -0.01 0.44
C GLY A 117 -10.16 0.07 1.95
N ALA A 118 -9.43 -0.86 2.57
CA ALA A 118 -9.08 -0.75 3.98
C ALA A 118 -8.18 0.47 4.24
N VAL A 119 -8.38 1.12 5.38
CA VAL A 119 -7.63 2.32 5.80
C VAL A 119 -7.06 2.12 7.20
N TYR A 120 -5.77 2.39 7.35
CA TYR A 120 -5.06 2.37 8.63
C TYR A 120 -4.65 3.79 9.00
N PHE A 121 -5.05 4.27 10.17
CA PHE A 121 -4.78 5.63 10.64
C PHE A 121 -3.65 5.62 11.66
N PHE A 122 -2.64 6.46 11.46
CA PHE A 122 -1.44 6.51 12.28
C PHE A 122 -1.17 7.90 12.86
N CYS A 123 -0.57 7.90 14.05
CA CYS A 123 0.00 9.07 14.71
C CYS A 123 1.50 8.83 14.92
N ILE A 124 2.35 9.72 14.41
CA ILE A 124 3.80 9.60 14.50
C ILE A 124 4.25 9.91 15.93
N GLU A 125 5.11 9.06 16.49
CA GLU A 125 5.74 9.28 17.78
C GLU A 125 6.92 10.26 17.64
N ASN A 126 7.23 11.01 18.70
CA ASN A 126 8.35 11.96 18.74
C ASN A 126 8.32 12.97 17.58
N TRP A 127 7.13 13.52 17.30
CA TRP A 127 6.94 14.46 16.21
C TRP A 127 7.82 15.72 16.40
N PRO A 128 8.65 16.12 15.41
CA PRO A 128 9.59 17.24 15.59
C PRO A 128 8.90 18.55 15.94
N GLU A 129 9.60 19.47 16.62
CA GLU A 129 9.08 20.82 16.88
C GLU A 129 9.29 21.76 15.68
N SER A 130 10.44 21.66 15.01
CA SER A 130 10.80 22.50 13.88
C SER A 130 9.97 22.16 12.64
N THR A 131 9.40 23.19 12.00
CA THR A 131 8.68 23.07 10.72
C THR A 131 9.52 22.38 9.64
N SER A 132 10.81 22.72 9.52
CA SER A 132 11.67 22.13 8.49
C SER A 132 11.90 20.64 8.69
N ASP A 133 12.01 20.20 9.95
CA ASP A 133 12.21 18.80 10.28
C ASP A 133 10.93 17.99 10.09
N ARG A 134 9.77 18.58 10.37
CA ARG A 134 8.45 17.99 10.09
C ARG A 134 8.26 17.74 8.60
N GLU A 135 8.53 18.73 7.75
CA GLU A 135 8.43 18.58 6.30
C GLU A 135 9.40 17.52 5.77
N ARG A 136 10.64 17.52 6.26
CA ARG A 136 11.65 16.51 5.89
C ARG A 136 11.22 15.11 6.30
N LEU A 137 10.70 14.93 7.51
CA LEU A 137 10.21 13.64 7.98
C LEU A 137 8.97 13.19 7.21
N ALA A 138 8.01 14.09 6.99
CA ALA A 138 6.81 13.83 6.20
C ALA A 138 7.14 13.39 4.77
N SER A 139 8.08 14.07 4.10
CA SER A 139 8.57 13.67 2.77
C SER A 139 9.14 12.26 2.79
N LYS A 140 9.99 11.94 3.77
CA LYS A 140 10.59 10.61 3.87
C LYS A 140 9.55 9.52 4.16
N VAL A 141 8.55 9.81 4.99
CA VAL A 141 7.43 8.89 5.25
C VAL A 141 6.61 8.65 3.99
N PHE A 142 6.33 9.70 3.21
CA PHE A 142 5.68 9.58 1.91
C PHE A 142 6.46 8.65 0.97
N ASP A 143 7.75 8.93 0.78
CA ASP A 143 8.59 8.16 -0.16
C ASP A 143 8.77 6.69 0.29
N ALA A 144 8.75 6.44 1.60
CA ALA A 144 8.90 5.11 2.19
C ALA A 144 7.63 4.24 2.10
N LEU A 145 6.44 4.83 1.99
CA LEU A 145 5.18 4.09 2.07
C LEU A 145 4.29 4.20 0.82
N ASN A 146 4.36 5.31 0.08
CA ASN A 146 3.50 5.51 -1.08
C ASN A 146 3.81 4.49 -2.19
N PHE A 147 2.80 3.81 -2.72
CA PHE A 147 2.91 2.70 -3.67
C PHE A 147 3.79 1.53 -3.19
N ARG A 148 3.96 1.38 -1.88
CA ARG A 148 4.66 0.21 -1.32
C ARG A 148 3.68 -0.87 -0.91
N SER A 149 4.15 -2.11 -0.99
CA SER A 149 3.44 -3.26 -0.47
C SER A 149 3.63 -3.34 1.05
N LEU A 150 2.54 -3.55 1.78
CA LEU A 150 2.56 -3.97 3.17
C LEU A 150 2.69 -5.49 3.34
N CYS A 151 2.51 -6.26 2.27
CA CYS A 151 2.81 -7.68 2.23
C CYS A 151 4.31 -7.91 2.08
N SER A 152 4.76 -9.13 2.41
CA SER A 152 6.14 -9.57 2.25
C SER A 152 6.24 -10.80 1.33
N GLY A 153 7.46 -11.09 0.85
CA GLY A 153 7.76 -12.31 0.12
C GLY A 153 7.13 -12.37 -1.27
N ASN A 154 6.42 -13.46 -1.58
CA ASN A 154 5.84 -13.65 -2.92
C ASN A 154 4.61 -12.77 -3.15
N PHE A 155 3.84 -12.45 -2.10
CA PHE A 155 2.62 -11.66 -2.24
C PHE A 155 2.90 -10.22 -2.68
N GLU A 156 3.98 -9.62 -2.17
CA GLU A 156 4.47 -8.31 -2.65
C GLU A 156 4.75 -8.34 -4.15
N LYS A 157 5.46 -9.36 -4.64
CA LYS A 157 5.82 -9.51 -6.05
C LYS A 157 4.61 -9.78 -6.95
N GLU A 158 3.57 -10.38 -6.39
CA GLU A 158 2.28 -10.61 -7.06
C GLU A 158 1.37 -9.36 -7.04
N GLY A 159 1.76 -8.28 -6.35
CA GLY A 159 1.05 -7.00 -6.31
C GLY A 159 0.00 -6.88 -5.21
N PHE A 160 0.05 -7.73 -4.18
CA PHE A 160 -0.82 -7.62 -3.01
C PHE A 160 -0.31 -6.56 -2.02
N GLY A 161 -1.24 -5.99 -1.26
CA GLY A 161 -0.95 -5.13 -0.13
C GLY A 161 -0.45 -3.73 -0.50
N ILE A 162 -0.63 -3.28 -1.74
CA ILE A 162 -0.14 -1.97 -2.17
C ILE A 162 -0.97 -0.88 -1.50
N VAL A 163 -0.31 0.14 -0.95
CA VAL A 163 -0.96 1.27 -0.30
C VAL A 163 -0.67 2.61 -0.97
N LEU A 164 -1.63 3.53 -0.85
CA LEU A 164 -1.43 4.95 -1.00
C LEU A 164 -1.36 5.60 0.39
N ILE A 165 -0.51 6.60 0.53
CA ILE A 165 -0.43 7.40 1.76
C ILE A 165 -1.23 8.69 1.61
N GLY A 166 -1.89 9.11 2.69
CA GLY A 166 -2.50 10.43 2.79
C GLY A 166 -2.27 11.04 4.17
N GLY A 167 -2.32 12.36 4.28
CA GLY A 167 -2.44 13.04 5.57
C GLY A 167 -3.89 13.01 6.09
N TRP A 168 -4.08 13.16 7.40
CA TRP A 168 -5.42 13.29 7.98
C TRP A 168 -5.41 14.16 9.25
N HIS A 169 -6.56 14.75 9.55
CA HIS A 169 -6.84 15.53 10.75
C HIS A 169 -8.24 15.17 11.28
N VAL A 170 -8.54 15.59 12.52
CA VAL A 170 -9.85 15.43 13.18
C VAL A 170 -10.50 16.79 13.28
#